data_AF-A0A4U5MAT9-F1
#
_entry.id   AF-A0A4U5MAT9-F1
#
_cell.length_a   1.000
_cell.length_b   1.000
_cell.length_c   1.000
_cell.angle_alpha   90.00
_cell.angle_beta   90.00
_cell.angle_gamma   90.00
#
_symmetry.space_group_name_H-M   'P 1'
#
loop_
_entity.id
_entity.type
_entity.pdbx_description
1 polymer ?
#
loop_
_entity_poly.entity_id
_entity_poly.type
_entity_poly.pdbx_seq_one_letter_code
_entity_poly.pdbx_strand_id
1 'polypeptide(L)'
;MLFDENNVCVGIKQPFIHCYNKGGAMLPKDDPYFHEYAIRQNVVMFGDSLGDLTMHHGVERTGALLTVALCNYGDKPELVEKYEKLYDIVVVGDESFDVPIQIVEKVLKG
;
A
#
# COMPACT_ATOMS: atom_id res chain seq x y z
N MET A 1 -8.80 12.20 -12.65
CA MET A 1 -9.90 13.19 -12.76
C MET A 1 -10.21 13.41 -14.22
N LEU A 2 -11.43 13.82 -14.55
CA LEU A 2 -11.84 14.20 -15.90
C LEU A 2 -11.98 15.72 -15.92
N PHE A 3 -11.34 16.36 -16.90
CA PHE A 3 -11.35 17.82 -17.06
C PHE A 3 -12.03 18.17 -18.38
N ASP A 4 -12.79 19.27 -18.38
CA ASP A 4 -13.34 19.85 -19.59
C ASP A 4 -12.30 20.71 -20.35
N GLU A 5 -12.73 21.33 -21.45
CA GLU A 5 -11.89 22.20 -22.29
C GLU A 5 -11.39 23.46 -21.57
N ASN A 6 -12.03 23.86 -20.47
CA ASN A 6 -11.65 25.01 -19.65
C ASN A 6 -10.79 24.59 -18.44
N ASN A 7 -10.30 23.34 -18.41
CA ASN A 7 -9.57 22.73 -17.30
C ASN A 7 -10.36 22.67 -15.98
N VAL A 8 -11.70 22.63 -16.04
CA VAL A 8 -12.54 22.44 -14.85
C VAL A 8 -12.71 20.94 -14.59
N CYS A 9 -12.53 20.51 -13.34
CA CYS A 9 -12.76 19.13 -12.93
C CYS A 9 -14.26 18.83 -12.95
N VAL A 10 -14.68 17.93 -13.84
CA VAL A 10 -16.09 17.57 -14.05
C VAL A 10 -16.40 16.13 -13.63
N GLY A 11 -15.39 15.36 -13.20
CA GLY A 11 -15.62 14.00 -12.72
C GLY A 11 -14.37 13.21 -12.36
N ILE A 12 -14.59 11.94 -12.01
CA ILE A 12 -13.54 10.99 -11.65
C ILE A 12 -13.51 9.85 -12.67
N LYS A 13 -12.31 9.52 -13.16
CA LYS A 13 -12.10 8.40 -14.09
C LYS A 13 -12.33 7.09 -13.35
N GLN A 14 -13.03 6.16 -13.99
CA GLN A 14 -13.25 4.82 -13.48
C GLN A 14 -12.08 3.87 -13.85
N PRO A 15 -11.82 2.83 -13.03
CA PRO A 15 -12.50 2.52 -11.77
C PRO A 15 -12.11 3.46 -10.63
N PHE A 16 -13.07 3.80 -9.77
CA PHE A 16 -12.83 4.60 -8.56
C PHE A 16 -12.16 3.75 -7.48
N ILE A 17 -11.04 4.21 -6.94
CA ILE A 17 -10.31 3.56 -5.85
C ILE A 17 -10.66 4.27 -4.53
N HIS A 18 -11.12 3.52 -3.54
CA HIS A 18 -11.41 3.94 -2.18
C HIS A 18 -10.61 3.07 -1.17
N CYS A 19 -10.74 3.37 0.11
CA CYS A 19 -9.96 2.73 1.18
C CYS A 19 -10.15 1.20 1.33
N TYR A 20 -11.09 0.56 0.62
CA TYR A 20 -11.38 -0.87 0.77
C TYR A 20 -11.37 -1.66 -0.55
N ASN A 21 -10.92 -1.07 -1.66
CA ASN A 21 -10.75 -1.78 -2.93
C ASN A 21 -9.33 -1.61 -3.50
N LYS A 22 -8.33 -1.42 -2.62
CA LYS A 22 -6.94 -1.20 -2.98
C LYS A 22 -6.23 -2.51 -3.37
N GLY A 23 -6.61 -3.13 -4.47
CA GLY A 23 -5.92 -4.34 -4.98
C GLY A 23 -5.91 -4.39 -6.51
N GLY A 24 -5.22 -5.38 -7.08
CA GLY A 24 -5.05 -5.49 -8.53
C GLY A 24 -6.35 -5.51 -9.33
N ALA A 25 -7.48 -5.93 -8.75
CA ALA A 25 -8.78 -5.89 -9.44
C ALA A 25 -9.21 -4.48 -9.91
N MET A 26 -8.65 -3.41 -9.34
CA MET A 26 -8.90 -2.02 -9.76
C MET A 26 -7.93 -1.53 -10.85
N LEU A 27 -6.92 -2.31 -11.22
CA LEU A 27 -5.98 -1.94 -12.27
C LEU A 27 -6.51 -2.39 -13.65
N PRO A 28 -6.25 -1.61 -14.72
CA PRO A 28 -6.49 -2.07 -16.09
C PRO A 28 -5.79 -3.40 -16.38
N LYS A 29 -6.39 -4.26 -17.21
CA LYS A 29 -5.81 -5.59 -17.50
C LYS A 29 -4.44 -5.54 -18.18
N ASP A 30 -4.18 -4.45 -18.90
CA ASP A 30 -2.94 -4.15 -19.61
C ASP A 30 -1.94 -3.34 -18.76
N ASP A 31 -2.20 -3.17 -17.45
CA ASP A 31 -1.29 -2.44 -16.56
C ASP A 31 0.08 -3.16 -16.42
N PRO A 32 1.22 -2.43 -16.52
CA PRO A 32 2.57 -2.95 -16.28
C PRO A 32 2.74 -3.73 -14.98
N TYR A 33 1.93 -3.44 -13.97
CA TYR A 33 1.89 -4.21 -12.72
C TYR A 33 1.78 -5.72 -12.95
N PHE A 34 0.96 -6.15 -13.91
CA PHE A 34 0.69 -7.57 -14.14
C PHE A 34 1.74 -8.30 -14.99
N HIS A 35 2.59 -7.58 -15.73
CA HIS A 35 3.50 -8.22 -16.69
C HIS A 35 4.96 -7.81 -16.53
N GLU A 36 5.24 -6.55 -16.18
CA GLU A 36 6.60 -6.06 -15.96
C GLU A 36 7.02 -6.23 -14.49
N TYR A 37 6.17 -5.79 -13.56
CA TYR A 37 6.50 -5.83 -12.12
C TYR A 37 6.14 -7.14 -11.45
N ALA A 38 5.29 -7.96 -12.09
CA ALA A 38 4.90 -9.27 -11.59
C ALA A 38 6.08 -10.23 -11.37
N ILE A 39 7.20 -10.04 -12.08
CA ILE A 39 8.42 -10.83 -11.91
C ILE A 39 9.07 -10.65 -10.52
N ARG A 40 8.79 -9.54 -9.83
CA ARG A 40 9.32 -9.27 -8.48
C ARG A 40 8.52 -10.08 -7.46
N GLN A 41 9.15 -11.10 -6.89
CA GLN A 41 8.48 -12.05 -5.98
C GLN A 41 8.46 -11.59 -4.52
N ASN A 42 9.45 -10.79 -4.09
CA ASN A 42 9.51 -10.24 -2.74
C ASN A 42 8.88 -8.84 -2.71
N VAL A 43 8.09 -8.56 -1.67
CA VAL A 43 7.36 -7.30 -1.51
C VAL A 43 7.58 -6.75 -0.10
N VAL A 44 7.93 -5.47 -0.03
CA VAL A 44 7.80 -4.68 1.19
C VAL A 44 6.67 -3.68 0.96
N MET A 45 5.67 -3.71 1.83
CA MET A 45 4.46 -2.91 1.69
C MET A 45 4.28 -2.00 2.90
N PHE A 46 4.14 -0.71 2.65
CA PHE A 46 3.86 0.31 3.65
C PHE A 46 2.41 0.77 3.52
N GLY A 47 1.68 0.86 4.62
CA GLY A 47 0.28 1.30 4.65
C GLY A 47 -0.07 1.99 5.96
N ASP A 48 -1.10 2.82 5.97
CA ASP A 48 -1.58 3.53 7.16
C ASP A 48 -2.99 3.06 7.58
N SER A 49 -3.63 2.27 6.72
CA SER A 49 -4.98 1.76 6.92
C SER A 49 -5.04 0.24 6.82
N LEU A 50 -6.04 -0.40 7.42
CA LEU A 50 -6.23 -1.85 7.27
C LEU A 50 -6.54 -2.27 5.81
N GLY A 51 -7.07 -1.36 4.99
CA GLY A 51 -7.37 -1.64 3.59
C GLY A 51 -6.12 -1.78 2.71
N ASP A 52 -5.00 -1.21 3.15
CA ASP A 52 -3.72 -1.28 2.45
C ASP A 52 -3.13 -2.68 2.42
N LEU A 53 -3.53 -3.55 3.35
CA LEU A 53 -3.13 -4.96 3.38
C LEU A 53 -3.46 -5.70 2.08
N THR A 54 -4.43 -5.19 1.31
CA THR A 54 -4.85 -5.79 0.04
C THR A 54 -4.06 -5.30 -1.18
N MET A 55 -3.15 -4.32 -1.05
CA MET A 55 -2.42 -3.73 -2.19
C MET A 55 -1.53 -4.73 -2.93
N HIS A 56 -1.07 -5.77 -2.24
CA HIS A 56 -0.28 -6.83 -2.86
C HIS A 56 -1.14 -7.83 -3.67
N HIS A 57 -2.46 -7.83 -3.51
CA HIS A 57 -3.35 -8.75 -4.23
C HIS A 57 -3.37 -8.48 -5.75
N GLY A 58 -3.65 -9.51 -6.53
CA GLY A 58 -3.80 -9.44 -7.99
C GLY A 58 -2.63 -10.02 -8.77
N VAL A 59 -1.51 -10.32 -8.11
CA VAL A 59 -0.42 -11.11 -8.69
C VAL A 59 -0.05 -12.22 -7.71
N GLU A 60 0.01 -13.45 -8.21
CA GLU A 60 0.49 -14.58 -7.40
C GLU A 60 1.99 -14.44 -7.15
N ARG A 61 2.39 -14.64 -5.90
CA ARG A 61 3.78 -14.51 -5.45
C ARG A 61 4.16 -15.66 -4.54
N THR A 62 5.39 -16.14 -4.67
CA THR A 62 5.96 -17.14 -3.76
C THR A 62 7.09 -16.58 -2.88
N GLY A 63 7.45 -15.31 -3.07
CA GLY A 63 8.49 -14.65 -2.28
C GLY A 63 7.97 -14.13 -0.94
N ALA A 64 8.86 -13.47 -0.20
CA ALA A 64 8.54 -12.90 1.10
C ALA A 64 7.67 -11.63 0.96
N LEU A 65 6.70 -11.50 1.86
CA LEU A 65 5.92 -10.28 2.07
C LEU A 65 6.27 -9.72 3.45
N LEU A 66 6.68 -8.45 3.50
CA LEU A 66 6.83 -7.70 4.74
C LEU A 66 5.84 -6.54 4.72
N THR A 67 4.95 -6.49 5.70
CA THR A 67 3.94 -5.45 5.87
C THR A 67 4.29 -4.53 7.02
N VAL A 68 4.27 -3.22 6.75
CA VAL A 68 4.65 -2.19 7.72
C VAL A 68 3.53 -1.16 7.82
N ALA A 69 2.93 -1.05 9.00
CA ALA A 69 1.93 -0.04 9.30
C ALA A 69 2.57 1.26 9.80
N LEU A 70 2.21 2.38 9.18
CA LEU A 70 2.46 3.73 9.68
C LEU A 70 1.21 4.18 10.44
N CYS A 71 1.14 3.80 11.72
CA CYS A 71 -0.05 3.92 12.55
C CYS A 71 -0.13 5.30 13.21
N ASN A 72 -1.02 6.14 12.71
CA ASN A 72 -1.28 7.49 13.23
C ASN A 72 -2.25 7.52 14.44
N TYR A 73 -2.65 6.36 14.96
CA TYR A 73 -3.67 6.21 16.02
C TYR A 73 -3.06 5.87 17.38
N GLY A 74 -1.89 6.42 17.70
CA GLY A 74 -1.18 6.12 18.95
C GLY A 74 -1.96 6.46 20.22
N ASP A 75 -2.96 7.33 20.11
CA ASP A 75 -3.90 7.69 21.17
C ASP A 75 -5.05 6.68 21.36
N LYS A 76 -5.15 5.66 20.51
CA LYS A 76 -6.25 4.66 20.47
C LYS A 76 -5.68 3.24 20.58
N PRO A 77 -5.40 2.75 21.80
CA PRO A 77 -4.76 1.45 22.01
C PRO A 77 -5.49 0.28 21.34
N GLU A 78 -6.82 0.29 21.32
CA GLU A 78 -7.63 -0.76 20.69
C GLU A 78 -7.52 -0.78 19.17
N LEU A 79 -7.15 0.35 18.54
CA LEU A 79 -6.83 0.38 17.12
C LEU A 79 -5.41 -0.09 16.90
N VAL A 80 -4.44 0.38 17.69
CA VAL A 80 -3.03 -0.08 17.60
C VAL A 80 -2.96 -1.60 17.69
N GLU A 81 -3.67 -2.21 18.64
CA GLU A 81 -3.75 -3.67 18.81
C GLU A 81 -4.27 -4.39 17.53
N LYS A 82 -5.18 -3.76 16.77
CA LYS A 82 -5.64 -4.33 15.49
C LYS A 82 -4.56 -4.26 14.42
N TYR A 83 -3.78 -3.19 14.36
CA TYR A 83 -2.65 -3.10 13.45
C TYR A 83 -1.59 -4.14 13.80
N GLU A 84 -1.24 -4.30 15.08
CA GLU A 84 -0.25 -5.28 15.54
C GLU A 84 -0.62 -6.73 15.23
N LYS A 85 -1.93 -7.04 15.16
CA LYS A 85 -2.41 -8.38 14.79
C LYS A 85 -2.35 -8.67 13.29
N LEU A 86 -2.31 -7.62 12.46
CA LEU A 86 -2.51 -7.74 11.01
C LEU A 86 -1.27 -7.36 10.19
N TYR A 87 -0.41 -6.50 10.73
CA TYR A 87 0.84 -6.06 10.13
C TYR A 87 2.04 -6.71 10.83
N ASP A 88 3.12 -6.94 10.09
CA ASP A 88 4.35 -7.52 10.65
C ASP A 88 5.09 -6.50 11.54
N ILE A 89 5.06 -5.22 11.15
CA ILE A 89 5.68 -4.11 11.89
C ILE A 89 4.64 -2.99 12.01
N VAL A 90 4.52 -2.40 13.19
CA VAL A 90 3.70 -1.21 13.43
C VAL A 90 4.56 -0.08 13.97
N VAL A 91 4.64 1.02 13.23
CA VAL A 91 5.30 2.26 13.62
C VAL A 91 4.22 3.21 14.13
N VAL A 92 4.21 3.49 15.43
CA VAL A 92 3.13 4.25 16.08
C VAL A 92 3.54 5.69 16.30
N GLY A 93 2.77 6.63 15.75
CA GLY A 93 2.95 8.07 16.00
C GLY A 93 4.26 8.66 15.48
N ASP A 94 4.91 8.00 14.53
CA ASP A 94 6.08 8.52 13.83
C ASP A 94 5.66 9.21 12.53
N GLU A 95 5.93 10.51 12.41
CA GLU A 95 5.62 11.31 11.23
C GLU A 95 6.77 11.31 10.20
N SER A 96 7.86 10.58 10.48
CA SER A 96 9.03 10.45 9.60
C SER A 96 8.94 9.23 8.68
N PHE A 97 9.88 9.16 7.72
CA PHE A 97 10.11 7.98 6.88
C PHE A 97 11.38 7.21 7.29
N ASP A 98 11.93 7.46 8.47
CA ASP A 98 13.22 6.87 8.89
C ASP A 98 13.15 5.34 8.95
N VAL A 99 12.09 4.78 9.52
CA VAL A 99 11.89 3.31 9.58
C VAL A 99 11.76 2.70 8.19
N PRO A 100 10.86 3.18 7.29
CA PRO A 100 10.83 2.73 5.90
C PRO A 100 12.17 2.80 5.17
N ILE A 101 12.90 3.91 5.30
CA ILE A 101 14.20 4.11 4.65
C ILE A 101 15.20 3.08 5.18
N GLN A 102 15.29 2.88 6.49
CA GLN A 102 16.19 1.89 7.08
C GLN A 102 15.89 0.47 6.60
N ILE A 103 14.61 0.08 6.49
CA ILE A 103 14.21 -1.22 5.97
C ILE A 103 14.70 -1.39 4.53
N VAL A 104 14.40 -0.42 3.66
CA VAL A 104 14.82 -0.48 2.24
C VAL A 104 16.34 -0.51 2.13
N GLU A 105 17.07 0.30 2.89
CA GLU A 105 18.52 0.29 2.90
C GLU A 105 19.11 -1.07 3.32
N LYS A 106 18.50 -1.73 4.31
CA LYS A 106 18.94 -3.07 4.74
C LYS A 106 18.69 -4.13 3.67
N VAL A 107 17.57 -4.04 2.97
CA VAL A 107 17.24 -4.94 1.85
C VAL A 107 18.18 -4.74 0.66
N LEU A 108 18.58 -3.49 0.36
CA LEU A 108 19.46 -3.18 -0.77
C LEU A 108 20.96 -3.44 -0.51
N LYS A 109 21.38 -3.45 0.76
CA LYS A 109 22.79 -3.66 1.15
C LYS A 109 23.13 -5.14 1.44
N GLY A 110 22.15 -6.05 1.37
CA GLY A 110 22.33 -7.50 1.46
C GLY A 110 22.50 -8.13 0.10
#